data_AF-A0A7V9IQ61-F1
#
_entry.id   AF-A0A7V9IQ61-F1
#
_cell.length_a   1.000
_cell.length_b   1.000
_cell.length_c   1.000
_cell.angle_alpha   90.00
_cell.angle_beta   90.00
_cell.angle_gamma   90.00
#
_symmetry.space_group_name_H-M   'P 1'
#
loop_
_entity.id
_entity.type
_entity.pdbx_description
1 polymer ?
#
loop_
_entity_poly.entity_id
_entity_poly.type
_entity_poly.pdbx_seq_one_letter_code
_entity_poly.pdbx_strand_id
1 'polypeptide(L)'
;MTLFVFGYLIVNALTGLFVVTLNLSEGATMYLAAFAAAAFFAVAQVLVQRFRLYRFGIEEAAAVASVSFLAIAASMAFYPTFSMLQAMIAAAAGSFLLFRRFGYVYAGVAATLFVALIPFGTAQVDTVRRLAAIALMMTVFFIARERRQDHDWDYPGDAYAVIEAVAWAVLYFVLNLKASPWLSSPDELGLFYWATYAAIWILPTVGLFLAIRDRHRLLLDLNIVMALATLMSNKAYLGAEPKPWDPILLGVLLITIAIGLRRWLASGEQGGRRGFVAHRLLASEKERLALAGAATVFAPGAPPSHAHEPPSIGGGGSSGGAGASGKF
;
A
#
# COMPACT_ATOMS: atom_id res chain seq x y z
N MET A 1 -11.18 8.11 12.92
CA MET A 1 -11.83 7.74 11.63
C MET A 1 -13.15 8.47 11.42
N THR A 2 -14.11 8.43 12.36
CA THR A 2 -15.42 9.09 12.23
C THR A 2 -15.32 10.59 11.87
N LEU A 3 -14.51 11.36 12.61
CA LEU A 3 -14.31 12.78 12.36
C LEU A 3 -13.70 13.09 10.98
N PHE A 4 -12.82 12.22 10.49
CA PHE A 4 -12.24 12.35 9.15
C PHE A 4 -13.31 12.20 8.07
N VAL A 5 -14.13 11.14 8.16
CA VAL A 5 -15.17 10.86 7.17
C VAL A 5 -16.21 11.99 7.16
N PHE A 6 -16.70 12.41 8.33
CA PHE A 6 -17.64 13.52 8.41
C PHE A 6 -17.03 14.84 7.94
N GLY A 7 -15.80 15.15 8.33
CA GLY A 7 -15.10 16.35 7.88
C GLY A 7 -14.96 16.39 6.36
N TYR A 8 -14.54 15.28 5.75
CA TYR A 8 -14.38 15.19 4.30
C TYR A 8 -15.72 15.32 3.57
N LEU A 9 -16.79 14.69 4.09
CA LEU A 9 -18.13 14.78 3.53
C LEU A 9 -18.67 16.21 3.60
N ILE A 10 -18.55 16.88 4.75
CA ILE A 10 -19.01 18.26 4.95
C ILE A 10 -18.30 19.20 3.96
N VAL A 11 -16.98 19.05 3.82
CA VAL A 11 -16.17 19.87 2.90
C VAL A 11 -16.63 19.69 1.45
N ASN A 12 -16.80 18.45 0.99
CA ASN A 12 -17.26 18.18 -0.38
C ASN A 12 -18.70 18.67 -0.61
N ALA A 13 -19.60 18.42 0.34
CA ALA A 13 -20.99 18.85 0.27
C ALA A 13 -21.11 20.39 0.22
N LEU A 14 -20.30 21.10 1.03
CA LEU A 14 -20.27 22.55 1.03
C LEU A 14 -19.85 23.10 -0.34
N THR A 15 -18.73 22.61 -0.90
CA THR A 15 -18.27 23.06 -2.22
C THR A 15 -19.28 22.70 -3.32
N GLY A 16 -19.87 21.50 -3.28
CA GLY A 16 -20.91 21.09 -4.23
C GLY A 16 -22.17 21.95 -4.14
N LEU A 17 -22.59 22.32 -2.92
CA LEU A 17 -23.73 23.22 -2.70
C LEU A 17 -23.49 24.60 -3.35
N PHE A 18 -22.27 25.15 -3.26
CA PHE A 18 -21.93 26.41 -3.92
C PHE A 18 -22.03 26.30 -5.45
N VAL A 19 -21.53 25.21 -6.04
CA VAL A 19 -21.62 24.97 -7.49
C VAL A 19 -23.08 24.95 -7.95
N VAL A 20 -23.93 24.20 -7.24
CA VAL A 20 -25.36 24.05 -7.59
C VAL A 20 -26.14 25.33 -7.35
N THR A 21 -25.96 25.98 -6.20
CA THR A 21 -26.75 27.16 -5.81
C THR A 21 -26.44 28.37 -6.69
N LEU A 22 -25.19 28.54 -7.08
CA LEU A 22 -24.77 29.65 -7.94
C LEU A 22 -24.84 29.33 -9.43
N ASN A 23 -25.25 28.11 -9.79
CA ASN A 23 -25.30 27.62 -11.17
C ASN A 23 -24.02 27.95 -11.95
N LEU A 24 -22.87 27.60 -11.38
CA LEU A 24 -21.57 28.00 -11.90
C LEU A 24 -21.30 27.34 -13.26
N SER A 25 -20.76 28.12 -14.19
CA SER A 25 -20.18 27.57 -15.43
C SER A 25 -18.99 26.68 -15.11
N GLU A 26 -18.55 25.85 -16.06
CA GLU A 26 -17.41 24.93 -15.85
C GLU A 26 -16.12 25.69 -15.52
N GLY A 27 -15.88 26.83 -16.18
CA GLY A 27 -14.74 27.70 -15.86
C GLY A 27 -14.82 28.26 -14.44
N ALA A 28 -15.99 28.74 -14.01
CA ALA A 28 -16.18 29.21 -12.63
C ALA A 28 -16.04 28.07 -11.61
N THR A 29 -16.47 26.85 -11.96
CA THR A 29 -16.31 25.65 -11.13
C THR A 29 -14.84 25.27 -10.98
N MET A 30 -14.03 25.37 -12.04
CA MET A 30 -12.58 25.17 -11.96
C MET A 30 -11.93 26.17 -11.00
N TYR A 31 -12.25 27.46 -11.10
CA TYR A 31 -11.71 28.48 -10.19
C TYR A 31 -12.15 28.25 -8.74
N LEU A 32 -13.41 27.86 -8.52
CA LEU A 32 -13.90 27.49 -7.18
C LEU A 32 -13.14 26.28 -6.62
N ALA A 33 -12.91 25.24 -7.42
CA ALA A 33 -12.15 24.07 -7.00
C ALA A 33 -10.69 24.44 -6.67
N ALA A 34 -10.04 25.26 -7.48
CA ALA A 34 -8.68 25.75 -7.20
C ALA A 34 -8.63 26.59 -5.90
N PHE A 35 -9.62 27.46 -5.69
CA PHE A 35 -9.75 28.24 -4.47
C PHE A 35 -10.00 27.34 -3.24
N ALA A 36 -10.93 26.37 -3.36
CA ALA A 36 -11.22 25.41 -2.31
C ALA A 36 -9.98 24.59 -1.94
N ALA A 37 -9.19 24.15 -2.93
CA ALA A 37 -7.92 23.46 -2.70
C ALA A 37 -6.98 24.30 -1.82
N ALA A 38 -6.74 25.55 -2.19
CA ALA A 38 -5.88 26.46 -1.42
C ALA A 38 -6.45 26.74 -0.02
N ALA A 39 -7.76 26.98 0.08
CA ALA A 39 -8.43 27.28 1.34
C ALA A 39 -8.35 26.11 2.32
N PHE A 40 -8.66 24.89 1.90
CA PHE A 40 -8.61 23.72 2.78
C PHE A 40 -7.18 23.32 3.17
N PHE A 41 -6.20 23.53 2.29
CA PHE A 41 -4.79 23.38 2.65
C PHE A 41 -4.39 24.38 3.75
N ALA A 42 -4.79 25.64 3.61
CA ALA A 42 -4.54 26.68 4.62
C ALA A 42 -5.24 26.37 5.95
N VAL A 43 -6.49 25.90 5.91
CA VAL A 43 -7.23 25.46 7.11
C VAL A 43 -6.49 24.31 7.80
N ALA A 44 -6.07 23.27 7.06
CA ALA A 44 -5.29 22.17 7.63
C ALA A 44 -4.00 22.68 8.28
N GLN A 45 -3.29 23.61 7.62
CA GLN A 45 -2.10 24.22 8.16
C GLN A 45 -2.38 25.01 9.46
N VAL A 46 -3.44 25.80 9.52
CA VAL A 46 -3.83 26.56 10.72
C VAL A 46 -4.21 25.62 11.87
N LEU A 47 -4.99 24.57 11.59
CA LEU A 47 -5.38 23.57 12.60
C LEU A 47 -4.16 22.87 13.22
N VAL A 48 -3.18 22.48 12.38
CA VAL A 48 -1.96 21.83 12.85
C VAL A 48 -1.04 22.81 13.59
N GLN A 49 -0.78 24.00 13.03
CA GLN A 49 0.20 24.93 13.60
C GLN A 49 -0.30 25.67 14.83
N ARG A 50 -1.53 26.18 14.79
CA ARG A 50 -2.07 27.06 15.84
C ARG A 50 -2.78 26.28 16.92
N PHE A 51 -3.59 25.28 16.54
CA PHE A 51 -4.38 24.50 17.48
C PHE A 51 -3.72 23.20 17.91
N ARG A 52 -2.55 22.85 17.32
CA ARG A 52 -1.81 21.61 17.59
C ARG A 52 -2.69 20.35 17.42
N LEU A 53 -3.72 20.46 16.58
CA LEU A 53 -4.57 19.33 16.23
C LEU A 53 -3.82 18.49 15.22
N TYR A 54 -3.00 17.56 15.70
CA TYR A 54 -2.30 16.60 14.87
C TYR A 54 -2.92 15.21 15.03
N ARG A 55 -3.43 14.65 13.94
CA ARG A 55 -4.11 13.33 13.86
C ARG A 55 -5.45 13.25 14.60
N PHE A 56 -6.20 14.35 14.64
CA PHE A 56 -7.60 14.37 15.11
C PHE A 56 -8.60 14.04 13.99
N GLY A 57 -8.16 14.08 12.74
CA GLY A 57 -8.89 13.62 11.57
C GLY A 57 -9.59 14.73 10.79
N ILE A 58 -9.96 15.86 11.42
CA ILE A 58 -10.60 16.99 10.72
C ILE A 58 -9.57 17.72 9.86
N GLU A 59 -8.38 17.96 10.39
CA GLU A 59 -7.25 18.53 9.66
C GLU A 59 -6.78 17.63 8.52
N GLU A 60 -6.78 16.30 8.73
CA GLU A 60 -6.44 15.32 7.70
C GLU A 60 -7.50 15.32 6.59
N ALA A 61 -8.78 15.46 6.96
CA ALA A 61 -9.86 15.56 5.98
C ALA A 61 -9.75 16.82 5.13
N ALA A 62 -9.43 17.97 5.74
CA ALA A 62 -9.18 19.21 5.01
C ALA A 62 -7.95 19.09 4.09
N ALA A 63 -6.87 18.47 4.58
CA ALA A 63 -5.68 18.21 3.78
C ALA A 63 -5.99 17.30 2.57
N VAL A 64 -6.66 16.17 2.77
CA VAL A 64 -7.03 15.25 1.68
C VAL A 64 -8.00 15.91 0.69
N ALA A 65 -8.99 16.66 1.19
CA ALA A 65 -9.90 17.43 0.34
C ALA A 65 -9.16 18.44 -0.53
N SER A 66 -8.11 19.09 0.01
CA SER A 66 -7.30 20.03 -0.78
C SER A 66 -6.68 19.37 -2.01
N VAL A 67 -6.19 18.14 -1.88
CA VAL A 67 -5.62 17.37 -3.00
C VAL A 67 -6.70 16.95 -3.98
N SER A 68 -7.87 16.50 -3.49
CA SER A 68 -9.01 16.15 -4.35
C SER A 68 -9.45 17.33 -5.21
N PHE A 69 -9.64 18.50 -4.60
CA PHE A 69 -10.03 19.71 -5.34
C PHE A 69 -8.93 20.21 -6.28
N LEU A 70 -7.66 20.09 -5.90
CA LEU A 70 -6.55 20.43 -6.78
C LEU A 70 -6.54 19.52 -8.03
N ALA A 71 -6.78 18.22 -7.85
CA ALA A 71 -6.88 17.28 -8.96
C ALA A 71 -8.08 17.57 -9.87
N ILE A 72 -9.24 17.91 -9.28
CA ILE A 72 -10.44 18.33 -10.04
C ILE A 72 -10.15 19.61 -10.83
N ALA A 73 -9.60 20.64 -10.19
CA ALA A 73 -9.26 21.89 -10.85
C ALA A 73 -8.28 21.68 -12.01
N ALA A 74 -7.23 20.87 -11.79
CA ALA A 74 -6.27 20.54 -12.83
C ALA A 74 -6.90 19.77 -13.99
N SER A 75 -7.83 18.84 -13.71
CA SER A 75 -8.53 18.09 -14.75
C SER A 75 -9.43 18.96 -15.63
N MET A 76 -9.98 20.05 -15.07
CA MET A 76 -10.89 20.98 -15.74
C MET A 76 -10.15 22.10 -16.49
N ALA A 77 -8.88 22.34 -16.18
CA ALA A 77 -8.11 23.45 -16.75
C ALA A 77 -7.90 23.38 -18.28
N PHE A 78 -8.16 22.22 -18.88
CA PHE A 78 -7.97 21.97 -20.32
C PHE A 78 -9.28 21.58 -21.02
N TYR A 79 -10.39 22.15 -20.55
CA TYR A 79 -11.70 22.08 -21.17
C TYR A 79 -11.65 22.33 -22.71
N PRO A 80 -12.38 21.56 -23.55
CA PRO A 80 -13.52 20.67 -23.23
C PRO A 80 -13.19 19.25 -22.77
N THR A 81 -11.92 18.84 -22.77
CA THR A 81 -11.55 17.46 -22.42
C THR A 81 -11.02 17.37 -20.99
N PHE A 82 -11.72 16.61 -20.15
CA PHE A 82 -11.19 16.25 -18.82
C PHE A 82 -9.91 15.43 -18.98
N SER A 83 -8.79 15.97 -18.50
CA SER A 83 -7.50 15.32 -18.61
C SER A 83 -7.17 14.55 -17.33
N MET A 84 -7.36 13.23 -17.37
CA MET A 84 -6.95 12.35 -16.27
C MET A 84 -5.46 12.51 -15.94
N LEU A 85 -4.61 12.72 -16.96
CA LEU A 85 -3.18 12.94 -16.79
C LEU A 85 -2.87 14.12 -15.86
N GLN A 86 -3.52 15.26 -16.07
CA GLN A 86 -3.30 16.45 -15.26
C GLN A 86 -3.84 16.28 -13.85
N ALA A 87 -4.98 15.60 -13.71
CA ALA A 87 -5.51 15.21 -12.41
C ALA A 87 -4.51 14.35 -11.63
N MET A 88 -3.89 13.35 -12.27
CA MET A 88 -2.89 12.47 -11.65
C MET A 88 -1.61 13.24 -11.27
N ILE A 89 -1.11 14.13 -12.14
CA ILE A 89 0.06 14.97 -11.84
C ILE A 89 -0.22 15.88 -10.63
N ALA A 90 -1.37 16.54 -10.62
CA ALA A 90 -1.80 17.42 -9.54
C ALA A 90 -2.02 16.64 -8.23
N ALA A 91 -2.65 15.46 -8.29
CA ALA A 91 -2.85 14.59 -7.15
C ALA A 91 -1.53 14.05 -6.58
N ALA A 92 -0.59 13.68 -7.44
CA ALA A 92 0.77 13.26 -7.06
C ALA A 92 1.51 14.40 -6.34
N ALA A 93 1.54 15.59 -6.95
CA ALA A 93 2.21 16.76 -6.39
C ALA A 93 1.58 17.20 -5.06
N GLY A 94 0.24 17.28 -5.01
CA GLY A 94 -0.50 17.64 -3.80
C GLY A 94 -0.27 16.64 -2.67
N SER A 95 -0.38 15.33 -2.96
CA SER A 95 -0.15 14.28 -1.97
C SER A 95 1.30 14.27 -1.45
N PHE A 96 2.29 14.48 -2.33
CA PHE A 96 3.68 14.61 -1.93
C PHE A 96 3.93 15.84 -1.07
N LEU A 97 3.28 16.96 -1.40
CA LEU A 97 3.36 18.18 -0.60
C LEU A 97 2.74 17.99 0.79
N LEU A 98 1.62 17.28 0.90
CA LEU A 98 1.06 16.89 2.21
C LEU A 98 2.02 16.02 3.01
N PHE A 99 2.62 15.01 2.37
CA PHE A 99 3.61 14.14 3.00
C PHE A 99 4.79 14.95 3.54
N ARG A 100 5.39 15.82 2.71
CA ARG A 100 6.52 16.66 3.09
C ARG A 100 6.15 17.65 4.20
N ARG A 101 4.94 18.22 4.15
CA ARG A 101 4.54 19.30 5.07
C ARG A 101 4.07 18.81 6.42
N PHE A 102 3.33 17.69 6.46
CA PHE A 102 2.65 17.18 7.64
C PHE A 102 3.15 15.81 8.10
N GLY A 103 4.00 15.13 7.32
CA GLY A 103 4.52 13.80 7.65
C GLY A 103 3.47 12.68 7.50
N TYR A 104 2.40 12.91 6.74
CA TYR A 104 1.35 11.91 6.53
C TYR A 104 1.81 10.81 5.58
N VAL A 105 2.21 9.66 6.14
CA VAL A 105 2.73 8.52 5.36
C VAL A 105 1.75 8.05 4.28
N TYR A 106 0.44 8.01 4.58
CA TYR A 106 -0.58 7.64 3.59
C TYR A 106 -0.63 8.61 2.39
N ALA A 107 -0.27 9.88 2.58
CA ALA A 107 -0.17 10.83 1.48
C ALA A 107 1.08 10.56 0.62
N GLY A 108 2.18 10.11 1.24
CA GLY A 108 3.36 9.63 0.52
C GLY A 108 3.03 8.41 -0.34
N VAL A 109 2.30 7.44 0.24
CA VAL A 109 1.78 6.26 -0.48
C VAL A 109 0.87 6.67 -1.64
N ALA A 110 -0.08 7.58 -1.41
CA ALA A 110 -0.95 8.09 -2.46
C ALA A 110 -0.17 8.78 -3.59
N ALA A 111 0.85 9.58 -3.26
CA ALA A 111 1.72 10.20 -4.24
C ALA A 111 2.43 9.16 -5.11
N THR A 112 2.99 8.10 -4.51
CA THR A 112 3.63 6.99 -5.23
C THR A 112 2.67 6.32 -6.20
N LEU A 113 1.43 6.04 -5.76
CA LEU A 113 0.40 5.44 -6.61
C LEU A 113 0.03 6.34 -7.80
N PHE A 114 -0.20 7.64 -7.55
CA PHE A 114 -0.50 8.58 -8.62
C PHE A 114 0.65 8.72 -9.61
N VAL A 115 1.90 8.79 -9.14
CA VAL A 115 3.08 8.82 -10.01
C VAL A 115 3.14 7.59 -10.91
N ALA A 116 2.82 6.40 -10.39
CA ALA A 116 2.77 5.18 -11.19
C ALA A 116 1.70 5.19 -12.28
N LEU A 117 0.60 5.93 -12.06
CA LEU A 117 -0.53 6.03 -12.98
C LEU A 117 -0.34 7.11 -14.06
N ILE A 118 0.56 8.09 -13.87
CA ILE A 118 0.83 9.18 -14.83
C ILE A 118 1.07 8.65 -16.26
N PRO A 119 1.94 7.66 -16.51
CA PRO A 119 2.18 7.16 -17.87
C PRO A 119 0.93 6.61 -18.55
N PHE A 120 -0.01 6.06 -17.79
CA PHE A 120 -1.24 5.48 -18.31
C PHE A 120 -2.27 6.51 -18.76
N GLY A 121 -2.11 7.77 -18.36
CA GLY A 121 -2.91 8.91 -18.85
C GLY A 121 -2.42 9.49 -20.18
N THR A 122 -1.33 8.97 -20.76
CA THR A 122 -0.75 9.49 -22.03
C THR A 122 -1.26 8.70 -23.24
N ALA A 123 -1.28 9.30 -24.43
CA ALA A 123 -1.71 8.64 -25.67
C ALA A 123 -0.64 7.72 -26.30
N GLN A 124 0.28 7.17 -25.51
CA GLN A 124 1.39 6.33 -25.98
C GLN A 124 1.00 4.86 -26.15
N VAL A 125 1.87 4.04 -26.74
CA VAL A 125 1.68 2.58 -26.83
C VAL A 125 1.85 1.93 -25.44
N ASP A 126 1.09 0.89 -25.15
CA ASP A 126 1.01 0.20 -23.85
C ASP A 126 2.38 -0.20 -23.27
N THR A 127 3.29 -0.70 -24.11
CA THR A 127 4.66 -1.05 -23.73
C THR A 127 5.42 0.18 -23.20
N VAL A 128 5.29 1.32 -23.87
CA VAL A 128 5.96 2.57 -23.47
C VAL A 128 5.40 3.08 -22.15
N ARG A 129 4.08 3.00 -21.95
CA ARG A 129 3.43 3.39 -20.68
C ARG A 129 3.95 2.57 -19.50
N ARG A 130 4.03 1.24 -19.67
CA ARG A 130 4.55 0.33 -18.63
C ARG A 130 6.04 0.56 -18.36
N LEU A 131 6.87 0.71 -19.39
CA LEU A 131 8.30 0.99 -19.22
C LEU A 131 8.53 2.31 -18.49
N ALA A 132 7.75 3.35 -18.81
CA ALA A 132 7.81 4.63 -18.10
C ALA A 132 7.38 4.48 -16.64
N ALA A 133 6.31 3.72 -16.34
CA ALA A 133 5.87 3.46 -14.97
C ALA A 133 6.91 2.66 -14.17
N ILE A 134 7.55 1.67 -14.79
CA ILE A 134 8.65 0.90 -14.21
C ILE A 134 9.82 1.83 -13.86
N ALA A 135 10.24 2.69 -14.81
CA ALA A 135 11.32 3.64 -14.60
C ALA A 135 11.00 4.59 -13.44
N LEU A 136 9.79 5.16 -13.39
CA LEU A 136 9.36 6.04 -12.32
C LEU A 136 9.34 5.32 -10.95
N MET A 137 8.81 4.10 -10.88
CA MET A 137 8.79 3.34 -9.62
C MET A 137 10.17 2.91 -9.16
N MET A 138 11.08 2.58 -10.08
CA MET A 138 12.48 2.34 -9.75
C MET A 138 13.14 3.61 -9.18
N THR A 139 12.91 4.78 -9.78
CA THR A 139 13.40 6.05 -9.25
C THR A 139 12.86 6.33 -7.85
N VAL A 140 11.54 6.18 -7.63
CA VAL A 140 10.93 6.37 -6.30
C VAL A 140 11.50 5.38 -5.29
N PHE A 141 11.67 4.11 -5.68
CA PHE A 141 12.26 3.08 -4.82
C PHE A 141 13.68 3.44 -4.39
N PHE A 142 14.56 3.81 -5.32
CA PHE A 142 15.94 4.16 -4.99
C PHE A 142 16.03 5.43 -4.14
N ILE A 143 15.25 6.47 -4.44
CA ILE A 143 15.22 7.69 -3.63
C ILE A 143 14.71 7.38 -2.22
N ALA A 144 13.61 6.65 -2.07
CA ALA A 144 13.07 6.29 -0.76
C ALA A 144 14.08 5.45 0.04
N ARG A 145 14.76 4.52 -0.63
CA ARG A 145 15.77 3.67 -0.03
C ARG A 145 17.00 4.43 0.45
N GLU A 146 17.53 5.35 -0.36
CA GLU A 146 18.64 6.24 0.02
C GLU A 146 18.25 7.09 1.24
N ARG A 147 17.07 7.72 1.19
CA ARG A 147 16.56 8.54 2.30
C ARG A 147 16.31 7.74 3.57
N ARG A 148 15.90 6.47 3.47
CA ARG A 148 15.77 5.57 4.62
C ARG A 148 17.15 5.30 5.24
N GLN A 149 18.17 5.01 4.42
CA GLN A 149 19.52 4.73 4.89
C GLN A 149 20.15 5.93 5.62
N ASP A 150 19.82 7.15 5.22
CA ASP A 150 20.29 8.38 5.89
C ASP A 150 19.72 8.59 7.30
N HIS A 151 18.53 8.04 7.60
CA HIS A 151 17.77 8.36 8.83
C HIS A 151 17.67 7.17 9.81
N ASP A 152 18.41 6.07 9.55
CA ASP A 152 18.38 4.82 10.32
C ASP A 152 16.93 4.35 10.62
N TRP A 153 16.65 3.86 11.83
CA TRP A 153 15.34 3.33 12.23
C TRP A 153 14.40 4.37 12.85
N ASP A 154 14.84 5.63 12.98
CA ASP A 154 14.04 6.69 13.59
C ASP A 154 13.29 7.51 12.54
N TYR A 155 12.18 8.14 12.94
CA TYR A 155 11.43 9.04 12.06
C TYR A 155 12.36 10.13 11.49
N PRO A 156 12.34 10.39 10.16
CA PRO A 156 11.39 9.92 9.15
C PRO A 156 11.75 8.62 8.39
N GLY A 157 12.79 7.88 8.80
CA GLY A 157 13.23 6.63 8.16
C GLY A 157 12.11 5.61 7.97
N ASP A 158 11.29 5.40 9.01
CA ASP A 158 10.11 4.52 8.96
C ASP A 158 9.08 4.90 7.88
N ALA A 159 8.91 6.20 7.61
CA ALA A 159 8.00 6.65 6.57
C ALA A 159 8.54 6.31 5.17
N TYR A 160 9.85 6.49 4.96
CA TYR A 160 10.51 6.12 3.72
C TYR A 160 10.55 4.61 3.52
N ALA A 161 10.67 3.82 4.60
CA ALA A 161 10.53 2.36 4.57
C ALA A 161 9.18 1.90 3.98
N VAL A 162 8.08 2.57 4.36
CA VAL A 162 6.75 2.30 3.80
C VAL A 162 6.67 2.69 2.33
N ILE A 163 7.18 3.87 1.97
CA ILE A 163 7.18 4.35 0.56
C ILE A 163 8.03 3.44 -0.33
N GLU A 164 9.19 2.98 0.14
CA GLU A 164 10.06 2.03 -0.55
C GLU A 164 9.32 0.70 -0.78
N ALA A 165 8.68 0.14 0.25
CA ALA A 165 7.91 -1.08 0.12
C ALA A 165 6.75 -0.92 -0.86
N VAL A 166 6.00 0.19 -0.79
CA VAL A 166 4.91 0.47 -1.73
C VAL A 166 5.42 0.63 -3.16
N ALA A 167 6.51 1.36 -3.38
CA ALA A 167 7.09 1.50 -4.72
C ALA A 167 7.50 0.13 -5.29
N TRP A 168 8.08 -0.75 -4.47
CA TRP A 168 8.39 -2.12 -4.85
C TRP A 168 7.13 -2.95 -5.17
N ALA A 169 6.06 -2.80 -4.38
CA ALA A 169 4.75 -3.41 -4.60
C ALA A 169 4.13 -3.00 -5.94
N VAL A 170 4.14 -1.70 -6.22
CA VAL A 170 3.59 -1.15 -7.45
C VAL A 170 4.43 -1.56 -8.65
N LEU A 171 5.76 -1.56 -8.52
CA LEU A 171 6.68 -2.04 -9.55
C LEU A 171 6.36 -3.50 -9.94
N TYR A 172 6.20 -4.38 -8.94
CA TYR A 172 5.77 -5.75 -9.17
C TYR A 172 4.44 -5.82 -9.91
N PHE A 173 3.45 -5.04 -9.48
CA PHE A 173 2.12 -5.03 -10.06
C PHE A 173 2.13 -4.59 -11.53
N VAL A 174 2.92 -3.55 -11.86
CA VAL A 174 3.09 -3.05 -13.23
C VAL A 174 3.83 -4.05 -14.13
N LEU A 175 4.80 -4.79 -13.57
CA LEU A 175 5.50 -5.86 -14.28
C LEU A 175 4.61 -7.10 -14.48
N ASN A 176 3.76 -7.43 -13.52
CA ASN A 176 2.87 -8.58 -13.61
C ASN A 176 1.65 -8.26 -14.49
N LEU A 177 1.77 -8.56 -15.78
CA LEU A 177 0.77 -8.31 -16.82
C LEU A 177 -0.55 -9.03 -16.52
N LYS A 178 -0.50 -10.23 -15.93
CA LYS A 178 -1.70 -11.02 -15.58
C LYS A 178 -2.37 -10.55 -14.29
N ALA A 179 -1.64 -9.86 -13.40
CA ALA A 179 -2.22 -9.20 -12.23
C ALA A 179 -2.81 -7.82 -12.55
N SER A 180 -2.34 -7.17 -13.62
CA SER A 180 -2.72 -5.82 -14.01
C SER A 180 -3.27 -5.69 -15.45
N PRO A 181 -4.19 -6.56 -15.90
CA PRO A 181 -4.71 -6.51 -17.27
C PRO A 181 -5.52 -5.23 -17.55
N TRP A 182 -6.11 -4.63 -16.51
CA TRP A 182 -6.90 -3.40 -16.60
C TRP A 182 -6.06 -2.13 -16.82
N LEU A 183 -4.74 -2.19 -16.58
CA LEU A 183 -3.86 -1.05 -16.83
C LEU A 183 -3.53 -0.90 -18.32
N SER A 184 -3.28 -2.04 -18.98
CA SER A 184 -3.03 -2.10 -20.41
C SER A 184 -2.98 -3.56 -20.90
N SER A 185 -3.20 -3.78 -22.20
CA SER A 185 -3.29 -5.11 -22.82
C SER A 185 -2.13 -5.33 -23.80
N PRO A 186 -0.89 -5.52 -23.33
CA PRO A 186 0.26 -5.71 -24.19
C PRO A 186 0.20 -7.05 -24.94
N ASP A 187 0.89 -7.13 -26.08
CA ASP A 187 1.00 -8.35 -26.89
C ASP A 187 1.54 -9.54 -26.08
N GLU A 188 0.79 -10.64 -26.06
CA GLU A 188 1.10 -11.85 -25.27
C GLU A 188 2.25 -12.69 -25.86
N LEU A 189 2.73 -12.35 -27.06
CA LEU A 189 3.78 -13.08 -27.78
C LEU A 189 5.09 -12.29 -27.93
N GLY A 190 5.12 -11.03 -27.49
CA GLY A 190 6.26 -10.15 -27.68
C GLY A 190 7.42 -10.40 -26.71
N LEU A 191 8.63 -9.91 -27.03
CA LEU A 191 9.79 -9.92 -26.13
C LEU A 191 9.48 -9.26 -24.77
N PHE A 192 8.64 -8.23 -24.77
CA PHE A 192 8.21 -7.54 -23.56
C PHE A 192 7.44 -8.47 -22.60
N TYR A 193 6.61 -9.37 -23.14
CA TYR A 193 5.87 -10.35 -22.35
C TYR A 193 6.82 -11.30 -21.61
N TRP A 194 7.79 -11.88 -22.31
CA TRP A 194 8.76 -12.78 -21.71
C TRP A 194 9.74 -12.07 -20.76
N ALA A 195 10.12 -10.83 -21.07
CA ALA A 195 10.95 -10.02 -20.19
C ALA A 195 10.23 -9.70 -18.88
N THR A 196 8.95 -9.32 -18.93
CA THR A 196 8.14 -9.08 -17.72
C THR A 196 7.89 -10.36 -16.94
N TYR A 197 7.68 -11.50 -17.64
CA TYR A 197 7.61 -12.82 -17.01
C TYR A 197 8.89 -13.19 -16.25
N ALA A 198 10.06 -12.99 -16.85
CA ALA A 198 11.33 -13.19 -16.14
C ALA A 198 11.46 -12.22 -14.94
N ALA A 199 11.05 -10.97 -15.12
CA ALA A 199 11.13 -9.95 -14.07
C ALA A 199 10.28 -10.29 -12.84
N ILE A 200 9.07 -10.86 -12.99
CA ILE A 200 8.24 -11.23 -11.82
C ILE A 200 8.82 -12.37 -10.98
N TRP A 201 9.77 -13.15 -11.52
CA TRP A 201 10.54 -14.14 -10.75
C TRP A 201 11.79 -13.53 -10.10
N ILE A 202 12.47 -12.64 -10.82
CA ILE A 202 13.67 -11.96 -10.33
C ILE A 202 13.35 -10.99 -9.20
N LEU A 203 12.29 -10.19 -9.34
CA LEU A 203 11.93 -9.11 -8.42
C LEU A 203 11.73 -9.59 -6.96
N PRO A 204 10.89 -10.62 -6.66
CA PRO A 204 10.75 -11.11 -5.29
C PRO A 204 12.05 -11.69 -4.73
N THR A 205 12.86 -12.32 -5.57
CA THR A 205 14.15 -12.91 -5.17
C THR A 205 15.15 -11.83 -4.77
N VAL A 206 15.29 -10.79 -5.60
CA VAL A 206 16.15 -9.62 -5.32
C VAL A 206 15.64 -8.88 -4.09
N GLY A 207 14.33 -8.67 -3.97
CA GLY A 207 13.75 -7.97 -2.84
C GLY A 207 13.90 -8.74 -1.52
N LEU A 208 13.77 -10.08 -1.51
CA LEU A 208 14.10 -10.92 -0.36
C LEU A 208 15.57 -10.79 0.05
N PHE A 209 16.49 -10.84 -0.92
CA PHE A 209 17.91 -10.66 -0.64
C PHE A 209 18.21 -9.29 -0.01
N LEU A 210 17.65 -8.22 -0.58
CA LEU A 210 17.78 -6.86 -0.03
C LEU A 210 17.16 -6.75 1.37
N ALA A 211 15.97 -7.32 1.57
CA ALA A 211 15.29 -7.29 2.86
C ALA A 211 16.06 -8.03 3.95
N ILE A 212 16.67 -9.17 3.65
CA ILE A 212 17.52 -9.92 4.59
C ILE A 212 18.81 -9.15 4.89
N ARG A 213 19.44 -8.56 3.86
CA ARG A 213 20.68 -7.78 4.01
C ARG A 213 20.48 -6.57 4.91
N ASP A 214 19.40 -5.82 4.69
CA ASP A 214 19.12 -4.58 5.42
C ASP A 214 18.23 -4.78 6.65
N ARG A 215 17.81 -6.02 6.95
CA ARG A 215 16.85 -6.36 8.02
C ARG A 215 15.50 -5.64 7.91
N HIS A 216 15.05 -5.36 6.69
CA HIS A 216 13.84 -4.58 6.42
C HIS A 216 12.57 -5.45 6.44
N ARG A 217 11.86 -5.48 7.58
CA ARG A 217 10.71 -6.36 7.82
C ARG A 217 9.58 -6.20 6.80
N LEU A 218 9.17 -4.97 6.49
CA LEU A 218 8.07 -4.71 5.55
C LEU A 218 8.39 -5.22 4.13
N LEU A 219 9.65 -5.09 3.71
CA LEU A 219 10.09 -5.53 2.38
C LEU A 219 10.19 -7.07 2.36
N LEU A 220 10.57 -7.69 3.48
CA LEU A 220 10.57 -9.15 3.62
C LEU A 220 9.14 -9.71 3.47
N ASP A 221 8.19 -9.22 4.26
CA ASP A 221 6.79 -9.66 4.23
C ASP A 221 6.20 -9.47 2.81
N LEU A 222 6.45 -8.30 2.22
CA LEU A 222 5.99 -7.97 0.88
C LEU A 222 6.55 -8.90 -0.20
N ASN A 223 7.85 -9.22 -0.17
CA ASN A 223 8.44 -10.09 -1.18
C ASN A 223 8.00 -11.56 -1.04
N ILE A 224 7.63 -12.00 0.16
CA ILE A 224 6.96 -13.29 0.34
C ILE A 224 5.61 -13.27 -0.38
N VAL A 225 4.79 -12.23 -0.16
CA VAL A 225 3.50 -12.08 -0.85
C VAL A 225 3.68 -11.99 -2.37
N MET A 226 4.69 -11.27 -2.85
CA MET A 226 5.01 -11.21 -4.29
C MET A 226 5.42 -12.57 -4.85
N ALA A 227 6.23 -13.35 -4.13
CA ALA A 227 6.61 -14.69 -4.58
C ALA A 227 5.37 -15.60 -4.72
N LEU A 228 4.41 -15.50 -3.79
CA LEU A 228 3.13 -16.18 -3.88
C LEU A 228 2.32 -15.72 -5.10
N ALA A 229 2.22 -14.41 -5.31
CA ALA A 229 1.53 -13.85 -6.48
C ALA A 229 2.20 -14.27 -7.80
N THR A 230 3.53 -14.43 -7.82
CA THR A 230 4.26 -14.92 -8.99
C THR A 230 3.90 -16.37 -9.27
N LEU A 231 3.83 -17.22 -8.24
CA LEU A 231 3.38 -18.60 -8.39
C LEU A 231 1.93 -18.69 -8.90
N MET A 232 1.04 -17.83 -8.40
CA MET A 232 -0.36 -17.79 -8.83
C MET A 232 -0.52 -17.32 -10.29
N SER A 233 0.26 -16.31 -10.69
CA SER A 233 0.22 -15.76 -12.06
C SER A 233 1.00 -16.61 -13.07
N ASN A 234 1.90 -17.48 -12.62
CA ASN A 234 2.76 -18.33 -13.46
C ASN A 234 1.98 -19.12 -14.52
N LYS A 235 0.89 -19.79 -14.12
CA LYS A 235 0.07 -20.59 -15.05
C LYS A 235 -0.60 -19.72 -16.12
N ALA A 236 -1.13 -18.56 -15.71
CA ALA A 236 -1.73 -17.62 -16.62
C ALA A 236 -0.72 -17.08 -17.65
N TYR A 237 0.55 -16.95 -17.26
CA TYR A 237 1.63 -16.60 -18.18
C TYR A 237 1.97 -17.70 -19.19
N LEU A 238 1.84 -18.96 -18.80
CA LEU A 238 2.09 -20.12 -19.67
C LEU A 238 0.88 -20.49 -20.54
N GLY A 239 -0.23 -19.75 -20.45
CA GLY A 239 -1.48 -20.08 -21.14
C GLY A 239 -2.16 -21.35 -20.62
N ALA A 240 -1.75 -21.84 -19.44
CA ALA A 240 -2.33 -23.03 -18.84
C ALA A 240 -3.66 -22.69 -18.17
N GLU A 241 -4.67 -23.52 -18.39
CA GLU A 241 -5.96 -23.38 -17.73
C GLU A 241 -5.83 -23.54 -16.21
N PRO A 242 -6.43 -22.64 -15.40
CA PRO A 242 -6.53 -22.82 -13.97
C PRO A 242 -7.27 -24.13 -13.66
N LYS A 243 -6.68 -24.99 -12.83
CA LYS A 243 -7.33 -26.22 -12.38
C LYS A 243 -7.75 -26.06 -10.91
N PRO A 244 -8.86 -26.69 -10.48
CA PRO A 244 -9.39 -26.53 -9.12
C PRO A 244 -8.44 -27.04 -8.02
N TRP A 245 -7.47 -27.90 -8.36
CA TRP A 245 -6.46 -28.41 -7.43
C TRP A 245 -5.22 -27.50 -7.28
N ASP A 246 -5.13 -26.41 -8.03
CA ASP A 246 -3.98 -25.50 -7.99
C ASP A 246 -3.72 -24.88 -6.61
N PRO A 247 -4.76 -24.43 -5.86
CA PRO A 247 -4.56 -23.94 -4.50
C PRO A 247 -4.07 -25.01 -3.53
N ILE A 248 -4.47 -26.28 -3.74
CA ILE A 248 -4.05 -27.40 -2.90
C ILE A 248 -2.55 -27.65 -3.07
N LEU A 249 -2.06 -27.73 -4.30
CA LEU A 249 -0.63 -27.89 -4.57
C LEU A 249 0.19 -26.71 -4.07
N LEU A 250 -0.31 -25.48 -4.25
CA LEU A 250 0.32 -24.29 -3.70
C LEU A 250 0.41 -24.41 -2.17
N GLY A 251 -0.68 -24.79 -1.48
CA GLY A 251 -0.69 -24.99 -0.04
C GLY A 251 0.36 -26.02 0.42
N VAL A 252 0.45 -27.16 -0.26
CA VAL A 252 1.46 -28.21 0.02
C VAL A 252 2.88 -27.70 -0.18
N LEU A 253 3.13 -26.96 -1.27
CA LEU A 253 4.42 -26.33 -1.54
C LEU A 253 4.81 -25.36 -0.42
N LEU A 254 3.88 -24.51 0.04
CA LEU A 254 4.13 -23.55 1.12
C LEU A 254 4.40 -24.22 2.46
N ILE A 255 3.67 -25.28 2.80
CA ILE A 255 3.94 -26.08 4.01
C ILE A 255 5.35 -26.65 3.94
N THR A 256 5.75 -27.19 2.78
CA THR A 256 7.08 -27.77 2.57
C THR A 256 8.19 -26.72 2.73
N ILE A 257 8.01 -25.54 2.12
CA ILE A 257 8.94 -24.40 2.25
C ILE A 257 9.02 -23.94 3.70
N ALA A 258 7.89 -23.82 4.41
CA ALA A 258 7.86 -23.40 5.80
C ALA A 258 8.60 -24.38 6.73
N ILE A 259 8.41 -25.68 6.53
CA ILE A 259 9.14 -26.73 7.28
C ILE A 259 10.64 -26.64 6.98
N GLY A 260 11.02 -26.47 5.71
CA GLY A 260 12.41 -26.32 5.28
C GLY A 260 13.07 -25.09 5.92
N LEU A 261 12.40 -23.94 5.88
CA LEU A 261 12.88 -22.69 6.46
C LEU A 261 13.02 -22.79 7.98
N ARG A 262 12.04 -23.41 8.66
CA ARG A 262 12.11 -23.64 10.10
C ARG A 262 13.31 -24.52 10.47
N ARG A 263 13.54 -25.61 9.74
CA ARG A 263 14.70 -26.49 9.95
C ARG A 263 16.01 -25.75 9.69
N TRP A 264 16.06 -24.94 8.63
CA TRP A 264 17.23 -24.13 8.30
C TRP A 264 17.54 -23.10 9.39
N LEU A 265 16.54 -22.39 9.91
CA LEU A 265 16.70 -21.43 11.01
C LEU A 265 17.13 -22.12 12.32
N ALA A 266 16.50 -23.26 12.65
CA ALA A 266 16.81 -24.02 13.86
C ALA A 266 18.22 -24.63 13.85
N SER A 267 18.82 -24.82 12.68
CA SER A 267 20.22 -25.28 12.54
C SER A 267 21.26 -24.14 12.60
N GLY A 268 20.87 -22.93 12.99
CA GLY A 268 21.79 -21.83 13.29
C GLY A 268 22.33 -21.85 14.72
N GLU A 269 23.48 -21.22 14.96
CA GLU A 269 23.99 -21.00 16.31
C GLU A 269 22.94 -20.25 17.16
N GLN A 270 22.68 -20.76 18.36
CA GLN A 270 21.63 -20.27 19.28
C GLN A 270 20.17 -20.34 18.75
N GLY A 271 19.88 -21.14 17.72
CA GLY A 271 18.51 -21.34 17.21
C GLY A 271 17.99 -20.19 16.34
N GLY A 272 18.89 -19.34 15.83
CA GLY A 272 18.59 -18.27 14.88
C GLY A 272 19.72 -18.05 13.87
N ARG A 273 19.42 -17.34 12.77
CA ARG A 273 20.41 -16.91 11.76
C ARG A 273 20.19 -15.45 11.39
N ARG A 274 21.27 -14.66 11.40
CA ARG A 274 21.28 -13.23 10.99
C ARG A 274 20.21 -12.37 11.69
N GLY A 275 19.92 -12.65 12.97
CA GLY A 275 18.93 -11.90 13.76
C GLY A 275 17.49 -12.39 13.61
N PHE A 276 17.23 -13.43 12.81
CA PHE A 276 15.94 -14.11 12.75
C PHE A 276 15.97 -15.37 13.62
N VAL A 277 14.95 -15.58 14.46
CA VAL A 277 14.83 -16.73 15.36
C VAL A 277 13.59 -17.54 14.97
N ALA A 278 13.65 -18.87 15.05
CA ALA A 278 12.52 -19.74 14.74
C ALA A 278 11.40 -19.71 15.81
N HIS A 279 11.68 -19.14 16.99
CA HIS A 279 10.72 -19.02 18.08
C HIS A 279 9.88 -17.74 17.95
N ARG A 280 8.56 -17.87 18.16
CA ARG A 280 7.63 -16.74 18.23
C ARG A 280 8.00 -15.85 19.41
N LEU A 281 8.42 -14.63 19.14
CA LEU A 281 8.81 -13.68 20.19
C LEU A 281 7.70 -12.66 20.53
N LEU A 282 6.65 -12.50 19.71
CA LEU A 282 5.63 -11.47 19.92
C LEU A 282 4.17 -11.93 19.69
N ALA A 283 3.29 -11.50 20.59
CA ALA A 283 1.85 -11.71 20.54
C ALA A 283 1.16 -11.06 19.31
N SER A 284 1.79 -10.06 18.68
CA SER A 284 1.27 -9.36 17.49
C SER A 284 1.12 -10.25 16.24
N GLU A 285 1.84 -11.38 16.18
CA GLU A 285 1.69 -12.35 15.08
C GLU A 285 0.36 -13.11 15.15
N LYS A 286 -0.27 -13.19 16.33
CA LYS A 286 -1.58 -13.81 16.52
C LYS A 286 -2.68 -13.02 15.82
N GLU A 287 -2.62 -11.69 15.88
CA GLU A 287 -3.56 -10.80 15.17
C GLU A 287 -3.39 -10.87 13.66
N ARG A 288 -2.15 -10.92 13.16
CA ARG A 288 -1.90 -11.03 11.71
C ARG A 288 -2.38 -12.36 11.13
N LEU A 289 -2.24 -13.47 11.88
CA LEU A 289 -2.79 -14.76 11.50
C LEU A 289 -4.32 -14.80 11.56
N ALA A 290 -4.93 -14.11 12.55
CA ALA A 290 -6.38 -13.96 12.61
C ALA A 290 -6.90 -13.15 11.41
N LEU A 291 -6.17 -12.12 10.98
CA LEU A 291 -6.51 -11.31 9.81
C LEU A 291 -6.36 -12.08 8.49
N ALA A 292 -5.31 -12.91 8.37
CA ALA A 292 -5.13 -13.82 7.23
C ALA A 292 -6.22 -14.91 7.18
N GLY A 293 -6.64 -15.44 8.34
CA GLY A 293 -7.78 -16.35 8.45
C GLY A 293 -9.13 -15.68 8.15
N ALA A 294 -9.29 -14.40 8.46
CA ALA A 294 -10.47 -13.64 8.06
C ALA A 294 -10.53 -13.41 6.54
N ALA A 295 -9.38 -13.21 5.89
CA ALA A 295 -9.32 -13.07 4.43
C ALA A 295 -9.77 -14.34 3.69
N THR A 296 -9.57 -15.53 4.27
CA THR A 296 -10.08 -16.79 3.70
C THR A 296 -11.60 -16.96 3.79
N VAL A 297 -12.27 -16.24 4.69
CA VAL A 297 -13.74 -16.26 4.82
C VAL A 297 -14.41 -15.50 3.67
N PHE A 298 -13.71 -14.55 3.05
CA PHE A 298 -14.22 -13.81 1.88
C PHE A 298 -13.98 -14.54 0.55
N ALA A 299 -13.40 -15.75 0.56
CA ALA A 299 -13.27 -16.57 -0.64
C ALA A 299 -14.63 -17.17 -1.03
N PRO A 300 -15.05 -17.10 -2.31
CA PRO A 300 -16.30 -17.70 -2.76
C PRO A 300 -16.24 -19.22 -2.60
N GLY A 301 -17.13 -19.79 -1.78
CA GLY A 301 -17.19 -21.22 -1.47
C GLY A 301 -16.63 -21.63 -0.10
N ALA A 302 -16.32 -20.69 0.79
CA ALA A 302 -15.90 -21.01 2.15
C ALA A 302 -17.00 -21.75 2.94
N PRO A 303 -16.71 -22.89 3.60
CA PRO A 303 -17.66 -23.57 4.48
C PRO A 303 -18.02 -22.66 5.68
N PRO A 304 -19.25 -22.78 6.24
CA PRO A 304 -19.67 -21.94 7.34
C PRO A 304 -18.71 -22.07 8.52
N SER A 305 -18.31 -20.93 9.09
CA SER A 305 -17.44 -20.86 10.25
C SER A 305 -18.07 -21.67 11.40
N HIS A 306 -17.37 -22.70 11.86
CA HIS A 306 -17.72 -23.34 13.12
C HIS A 306 -17.47 -22.32 14.24
N ALA A 307 -18.55 -21.90 14.89
CA ALA A 307 -18.46 -21.10 16.10
C ALA A 307 -17.66 -21.89 17.14
N HIS A 308 -16.49 -21.38 17.54
CA HIS A 308 -15.84 -21.85 18.74
C HIS A 308 -16.74 -21.46 19.92
N GLU A 309 -17.29 -22.48 20.57
CA GLU A 309 -18.00 -22.34 21.83
C GLU A 309 -17.06 -21.66 22.85
N PRO A 310 -17.48 -20.56 23.49
CA PRO A 310 -16.63 -19.87 24.46
C PRO A 310 -16.31 -20.83 25.61
N PRO A 311 -15.06 -20.86 26.11
CA PRO A 311 -14.73 -21.70 27.27
C PRO A 311 -15.62 -21.28 28.44
N SER A 312 -16.33 -22.25 29.00
CA SER A 312 -17.18 -22.09 30.17
C SER A 312 -16.37 -21.46 31.30
N ILE A 313 -16.78 -20.26 31.73
CA ILE A 313 -16.30 -19.63 32.94
C ILE A 313 -16.78 -20.49 34.12
N GLY A 314 -15.87 -21.30 34.68
CA GLY A 314 -16.18 -22.12 35.86
C GLY A 314 -15.27 -23.34 36.00
N GLY A 315 -14.10 -23.16 36.60
CA GLY A 315 -13.22 -24.26 37.03
C GLY A 315 -11.96 -23.72 37.66
N GLY A 316 -11.88 -23.76 38.99
CA GLY A 316 -10.85 -23.10 39.79
C GLY A 316 -9.48 -23.78 39.86
N GLY A 317 -8.50 -23.02 40.35
CA GLY A 317 -7.15 -23.44 40.78
C GLY A 317 -6.11 -23.38 39.65
N SER A 318 -4.93 -22.78 39.77
CA SER A 318 -4.12 -22.39 40.93
C SER A 318 -3.41 -21.04 40.69
N SER A 319 -3.46 -20.17 41.71
CA SER A 319 -2.65 -18.96 41.77
C SER A 319 -1.22 -19.32 42.18
N GLY A 320 -0.28 -19.25 41.24
CA GLY A 320 1.15 -19.18 41.53
C GLY A 320 1.52 -17.74 41.85
N GLY A 321 1.71 -17.43 43.14
CA GLY A 321 2.16 -16.13 43.60
C GLY A 321 3.59 -15.81 43.15
N ALA A 322 3.79 -14.57 42.70
CA ALA A 322 5.08 -13.90 42.73
C ALA A 322 4.82 -12.49 43.28
N GLY A 323 5.18 -12.29 44.54
CA GLY A 323 4.98 -11.04 45.26
C GLY A 323 5.87 -9.93 44.73
N ALA A 324 5.31 -8.73 44.68
CA ALA A 324 6.04 -7.47 44.75
C ALA A 324 5.15 -6.49 45.51
N SER A 325 5.15 -6.58 46.85
CA SER A 325 4.69 -5.51 47.72
C SER A 325 5.85 -4.54 47.94
N GLY A 326 5.81 -3.37 47.29
CA GLY A 326 6.56 -2.19 47.68
C GLY A 326 5.59 -1.14 48.20
N LYS A 327 5.71 -0.80 49.48
CA LYS A 327 4.97 0.28 50.15
C LYS A 327 5.69 1.62 49.91
N PHE A 328 4.88 2.66 49.70
CA PHE A 328 5.14 4.12 49.75
C PHE A 328 6.37 4.67 49.03
#